data_AF-A0A4Y8CDM1-F1
#
_entry.id   AF-A0A4Y8CDM1-F1
#
_cell.length_a   1.000
_cell.length_b   1.000
_cell.length_c   1.000
_cell.angle_alpha   90.00
_cell.angle_beta   90.00
_cell.angle_gamma   90.00
#
_symmetry.space_group_name_H-M   'P 1'
#
loop_
_entity.id
_entity.type
_entity.pdbx_description
1 polymer ?
#
loop_
_entity_poly.entity_id
_entity_poly.type
_entity_poly.pdbx_seq_one_letter_code
_entity_poly.pdbx_strand_id
1 'polypeptide(L)'
;SNSKGGYTNPDGQDLAPCQYCAYCERFGCEYGAKASPLNTVIPKAMSTGKYTIRTYSNVTQILKKDGKVTGIKFVDTRTMKEYIQPADIVVLTSYMFNNAKLLMVSNIGEQYDPKTGKGTLGRNYCYQMNMGTTAFFDEQFNTFMGSGALGTTSDDFNGDNFDHSKEKFLHGAMIYSVQLGTRPIQSAPLPAGAPTWGAEFKKVLNYNFTRAITVGGQGASLPHKNNYLSLDPTYKDAFGMPL
;
A
#
# COMPACT_ATOMS: atom_id res chain seq x y z
N SER A 1 -8.40 -13.67 4.25
CA SER A 1 -9.08 -13.82 5.54
C SER A 1 -8.05 -14.26 6.57
N ASN A 2 -7.95 -13.58 7.72
CA ASN A 2 -7.19 -14.06 8.87
C ASN A 2 -8.15 -14.94 9.68
N SER A 3 -8.37 -16.17 9.21
CA SER A 3 -9.35 -17.06 9.83
C SER A 3 -8.80 -17.64 11.14
N LYS A 4 -9.69 -17.84 12.11
CA LYS A 4 -9.38 -18.58 13.36
C LYS A 4 -9.07 -20.05 13.09
N GLY A 5 -9.54 -20.59 11.98
CA GLY A 5 -9.28 -21.96 11.53
C GLY A 5 -8.55 -22.00 10.20
N GLY A 6 -8.16 -23.21 9.79
CA GLY A 6 -7.66 -23.43 8.44
C GLY A 6 -8.71 -23.05 7.40
N TYR A 7 -8.26 -22.59 6.24
CA TYR A 7 -9.15 -22.20 5.14
C TYR A 7 -8.56 -22.60 3.80
N THR A 8 -9.30 -23.37 3.02
CA THR A 8 -8.97 -23.65 1.62
C THR A 8 -9.75 -22.66 0.74
N ASN A 9 -9.04 -21.88 -0.08
CA ASN A 9 -9.68 -20.97 -1.01
C ASN A 9 -10.28 -21.73 -2.22
N PRO A 10 -11.11 -21.08 -3.06
CA PRO A 10 -11.69 -21.71 -4.26
C PRO A 10 -10.66 -22.24 -5.27
N ASP A 11 -9.41 -21.75 -5.22
CA ASP A 11 -8.31 -22.20 -6.07
C ASP A 11 -7.60 -23.46 -5.53
N GLY A 12 -8.00 -23.97 -4.37
CA GLY A 12 -7.42 -25.12 -3.69
C GLY A 12 -6.12 -24.80 -2.94
N GLN A 13 -5.94 -23.56 -2.49
CA GLN A 13 -4.79 -23.14 -1.69
C GLN A 13 -5.18 -23.09 -0.21
N ASP A 14 -4.41 -23.78 0.62
CA ASP A 14 -4.64 -23.87 2.06
C ASP A 14 -3.95 -22.72 2.81
N LEU A 15 -4.70 -22.06 3.69
CA LEU A 15 -4.22 -21.07 4.63
C LEU A 15 -4.29 -21.65 6.04
N ALA A 16 -3.20 -21.50 6.78
CA ALA A 16 -3.14 -21.92 8.18
C ALA A 16 -4.05 -21.06 9.08
N PRO A 17 -4.41 -21.54 10.28
CA PRO A 17 -5.03 -20.71 11.31
C PRO A 17 -4.15 -19.51 11.70
N CYS A 18 -4.77 -18.34 11.90
CA CYS A 18 -4.07 -17.13 12.35
C CYS A 18 -3.49 -17.32 13.76
N GLN A 19 -2.19 -17.03 13.92
CA GLN A 19 -1.50 -17.10 15.21
C GLN A 19 -1.55 -15.79 16.02
N TYR A 20 -2.27 -14.78 15.53
CA TYR A 20 -2.42 -13.49 16.22
C TYR A 20 -1.09 -12.83 16.61
N CYS A 21 -0.07 -12.93 15.74
CA CYS A 21 1.25 -12.35 15.97
C CYS A 21 1.36 -10.85 15.67
N ALA A 22 0.29 -10.20 15.20
CA ALA A 22 0.17 -8.77 14.94
C ALA A 22 1.07 -8.11 13.85
N TYR A 23 2.03 -8.82 13.24
CA TYR A 23 3.01 -8.23 12.31
C TYR A 23 2.61 -8.23 10.81
N CYS A 24 1.42 -8.71 10.46
CA CYS A 24 1.05 -8.86 9.05
C CYS A 24 0.71 -7.54 8.32
N GLU A 25 0.75 -6.39 8.99
CA GLU A 25 0.48 -5.07 8.43
C GLU A 25 1.63 -4.50 7.58
N ARG A 26 2.89 -4.88 7.88
CA ARG A 26 4.07 -4.50 7.07
C ARG A 26 4.90 -5.69 6.60
N PHE A 27 4.68 -6.87 7.16
CA PHE A 27 5.46 -8.05 6.84
C PHE A 27 4.60 -9.13 6.20
N GLY A 28 5.25 -10.03 5.45
CA GLY A 28 4.62 -11.27 5.01
C GLY A 28 4.16 -12.08 6.22
N CYS A 29 3.06 -12.81 6.08
CA CYS A 29 2.61 -13.70 7.14
C CYS A 29 3.46 -14.97 7.13
N GLU A 30 4.35 -15.11 8.11
CA GLU A 30 5.25 -16.26 8.25
C GLU A 30 4.50 -17.60 8.43
N TYR A 31 3.31 -17.55 9.03
CA TYR A 31 2.46 -18.73 9.23
C TYR A 31 1.66 -19.14 8.00
N GLY A 32 1.69 -18.36 6.91
CA GLY A 32 0.82 -18.60 5.75
C GLY A 32 -0.68 -18.44 6.06
N ALA A 33 -1.04 -17.79 7.16
CA ALA A 33 -2.42 -17.63 7.61
C ALA A 33 -3.16 -16.43 6.97
N LYS A 34 -2.41 -15.48 6.38
CA LYS A 34 -2.96 -14.35 5.63
C LYS A 34 -2.81 -14.63 4.13
N ALA A 35 -3.89 -14.47 3.39
CA ALA A 35 -3.86 -14.54 1.94
C ALA A 35 -2.92 -13.46 1.37
N SER A 36 -2.02 -13.87 0.49
CA SER A 36 -1.12 -13.01 -0.26
C SER A 36 -0.84 -13.65 -1.63
N PRO A 37 -0.41 -12.88 -2.64
CA PRO A 37 -0.04 -13.48 -3.92
C PRO A 37 0.99 -14.60 -3.80
N LEU A 38 1.89 -14.52 -2.80
CA LEU A 38 2.97 -15.49 -2.58
C LEU A 38 2.50 -16.88 -2.15
N ASN A 39 1.39 -16.99 -1.41
CA ASN A 39 0.86 -18.26 -0.90
C ASN A 39 -0.49 -18.65 -1.49
N THR A 40 -1.08 -17.83 -2.37
CA THR A 40 -2.35 -18.17 -3.05
C THR A 40 -2.18 -18.21 -4.57
N VAL A 41 -2.24 -17.06 -5.23
CA VAL A 41 -2.43 -17.02 -6.69
C VAL A 41 -1.16 -17.34 -7.48
N ILE A 42 0.04 -17.01 -6.98
CA ILE A 42 1.30 -17.35 -7.67
C ILE A 42 1.53 -18.88 -7.68
N PRO A 43 1.46 -19.60 -6.54
CA PRO A 43 1.56 -21.06 -6.55
C PRO A 43 0.53 -21.71 -7.46
N LYS A 44 -0.72 -21.24 -7.43
CA LYS A 44 -1.77 -21.71 -8.34
C LYS A 44 -1.40 -21.50 -9.81
N ALA A 45 -0.96 -20.30 -10.18
CA ALA A 45 -0.57 -19.99 -11.55
C ALA A 45 0.62 -20.87 -12.00
N MET A 46 1.64 -21.05 -11.16
CA MET A 46 2.79 -21.91 -11.44
C MET A 46 2.37 -23.38 -11.65
N SER A 47 1.41 -23.89 -10.88
CA SER A 47 0.93 -25.28 -11.01
C SER A 47 0.30 -25.59 -12.38
N THR A 48 -0.10 -24.56 -13.14
CA THR A 48 -0.67 -24.75 -14.48
C THR A 48 0.37 -25.11 -15.54
N GLY A 49 1.67 -24.89 -15.27
CA GLY A 49 2.75 -25.01 -16.25
C GLY A 49 2.74 -23.95 -17.35
N LYS A 50 1.81 -22.98 -17.31
CA LYS A 50 1.63 -21.92 -18.33
C LYS A 50 2.10 -20.54 -17.84
N TYR A 51 2.76 -20.48 -16.68
CA TYR A 51 3.14 -19.25 -16.03
C TYR A 51 4.61 -19.25 -15.66
N THR A 52 5.29 -18.15 -15.99
CA THR A 52 6.71 -17.93 -15.69
C THR A 52 6.86 -16.59 -14.97
N ILE A 53 7.58 -16.60 -13.85
CA ILE A 53 8.02 -15.37 -13.17
C ILE A 53 9.50 -15.16 -13.48
N ARG A 54 9.83 -13.93 -13.89
CA ARG A 54 11.21 -13.46 -13.96
C ARG A 54 11.40 -12.28 -13.02
N THR A 55 12.15 -12.50 -11.94
CA THR A 55 12.51 -11.44 -11.01
C THR A 55 13.63 -10.56 -11.57
N TYR A 56 13.95 -9.47 -10.88
CA TYR A 56 15.01 -8.52 -11.27
C TYR A 56 14.84 -7.97 -12.70
N SER A 57 13.59 -7.87 -13.19
CA SER A 57 13.27 -7.43 -14.54
C SER A 57 12.50 -6.11 -14.47
N ASN A 58 13.21 -5.00 -14.49
CA ASN A 58 12.60 -3.67 -14.41
C ASN A 58 12.14 -3.24 -15.80
N VAL A 59 10.83 -3.27 -16.05
CA VAL A 59 10.24 -2.81 -17.31
C VAL A 59 10.46 -1.30 -17.43
N THR A 60 11.05 -0.87 -18.53
CA THR A 60 11.34 0.55 -18.81
C THR A 60 10.41 1.13 -19.87
N GLN A 61 9.88 0.30 -20.77
CA GLN A 61 9.03 0.77 -21.87
C GLN A 61 8.08 -0.32 -22.38
N ILE A 62 6.91 0.09 -22.85
CA ILE A 62 5.97 -0.71 -23.63
C ILE A 62 6.23 -0.43 -25.11
N LEU A 63 6.41 -1.50 -25.89
CA LEU A 63 6.69 -1.40 -27.31
C LEU A 63 5.38 -1.46 -28.10
N LYS A 64 5.28 -0.64 -29.14
CA LYS A 64 4.11 -0.57 -30.03
C LYS A 64 4.51 -0.39 -31.48
N LYS A 65 3.69 -0.91 -32.38
CA LYS A 65 3.77 -0.72 -33.84
C LYS A 65 2.35 -0.59 -34.39
N ASP A 66 2.12 0.39 -35.26
CA ASP A 66 0.83 0.62 -35.92
C ASP A 66 -0.36 0.70 -34.94
N GLY A 67 -0.13 1.37 -33.80
CA GLY A 67 -1.14 1.54 -32.74
C GLY A 67 -1.37 0.30 -31.86
N LYS A 68 -0.70 -0.83 -32.11
CA LYS A 68 -0.82 -2.07 -31.32
C LYS A 68 0.43 -2.32 -30.50
N VAL A 69 0.24 -2.87 -29.30
CA VAL A 69 1.36 -3.32 -28.46
C VAL A 69 2.04 -4.52 -29.12
N THR A 70 3.36 -4.59 -29.05
CA THR A 70 4.17 -5.69 -29.58
C THR A 70 5.04 -6.37 -28.53
N GLY A 71 5.10 -5.82 -27.32
CA GLY A 71 5.88 -6.36 -26.23
C GLY A 71 6.33 -5.30 -25.23
N ILE A 72 7.36 -5.63 -24.46
CA ILE A 72 7.99 -4.74 -23.49
C ILE A 72 9.50 -4.73 -23.65
N LYS A 73 10.10 -3.67 -23.12
CA LYS A 73 11.54 -3.53 -22.93
C LYS A 73 11.82 -3.49 -21.44
N PHE A 74 12.79 -4.27 -20.98
CA PHE A 74 13.14 -4.33 -19.56
C PHE A 74 14.65 -4.45 -19.35
N VAL A 75 15.11 -4.04 -18.18
CA VAL A 75 16.51 -4.14 -17.75
C VAL A 75 16.61 -5.22 -16.67
N ASP A 76 17.55 -6.16 -16.81
CA ASP A 76 17.90 -7.06 -15.72
C ASP A 76 18.72 -6.29 -14.68
N THR A 77 18.14 -6.05 -13.50
CA THR A 77 18.70 -5.15 -12.48
C THR A 77 19.98 -5.68 -11.81
N ARG A 78 20.40 -6.90 -12.10
CA ARG A 78 21.67 -7.47 -11.61
C ARG A 78 22.80 -7.27 -12.60
N THR A 79 22.49 -7.28 -13.89
CA THR A 79 23.48 -7.22 -14.98
C THR A 79 23.44 -5.92 -15.76
N MET A 80 22.40 -5.11 -15.55
CA MET A 80 22.09 -3.89 -16.30
C MET A 80 21.92 -4.10 -17.81
N LYS A 81 21.75 -5.35 -18.26
CA LYS A 81 21.48 -5.68 -19.66
C LYS A 81 20.01 -5.42 -20.00
N GLU A 82 19.77 -4.82 -21.15
CA GLU A 82 18.44 -4.56 -21.70
C GLU A 82 17.97 -5.75 -22.56
N TYR A 83 16.68 -6.05 -22.49
CA TYR A 83 16.03 -7.12 -23.24
C TYR A 83 14.69 -6.64 -23.81
N ILE A 84 14.32 -7.21 -24.96
CA ILE A 84 12.99 -7.09 -25.54
C ILE A 84 12.25 -8.41 -25.31
N GLN A 85 11.05 -8.34 -24.74
CA GLN A 85 10.14 -9.47 -24.62
C GLN A 85 8.91 -9.21 -25.50
N PRO A 86 8.81 -9.86 -26.67
CA PRO A 86 7.59 -9.82 -27.48
C PRO A 86 6.40 -10.39 -26.70
N ALA A 87 5.22 -9.79 -26.91
CA ALA A 87 3.97 -10.27 -26.33
C ALA A 87 2.77 -9.80 -27.17
N ASP A 88 1.76 -10.65 -27.31
CA ASP A 88 0.48 -10.31 -27.96
C ASP A 88 -0.38 -9.39 -27.08
N ILE A 89 -0.26 -9.53 -25.75
CA ILE A 89 -1.00 -8.77 -24.75
C ILE A 89 -0.05 -8.36 -23.64
N VAL A 90 -0.15 -7.09 -23.20
CA VAL A 90 0.58 -6.56 -22.03
C VAL A 90 -0.44 -6.08 -21.01
N VAL A 91 -0.36 -6.61 -19.78
CA VAL A 91 -1.22 -6.23 -18.66
C VAL A 91 -0.38 -5.49 -17.61
N LEU A 92 -0.75 -4.24 -17.30
CA LEU A 92 -0.01 -3.40 -16.37
C LEU A 92 -0.47 -3.60 -14.92
N THR A 93 0.35 -4.27 -14.12
CA THR A 93 0.08 -4.59 -12.70
C THR A 93 1.17 -4.06 -11.76
N SER A 94 1.84 -2.97 -12.15
CA SER A 94 3.08 -2.49 -11.51
C SER A 94 2.89 -1.45 -10.40
N TYR A 95 1.67 -1.30 -9.88
CA TYR A 95 1.19 -0.17 -9.07
C TYR A 95 0.91 1.11 -9.88
N MET A 96 0.00 1.95 -9.39
CA MET A 96 -0.62 3.00 -10.19
C MET A 96 0.35 4.08 -10.67
N PHE A 97 1.33 4.46 -9.84
CA PHE A 97 2.37 5.42 -10.25
C PHE A 97 3.25 4.86 -11.37
N ASN A 98 3.69 3.62 -11.24
CA ASN A 98 4.52 2.99 -12.27
C ASN A 98 3.73 2.71 -13.54
N ASN A 99 2.46 2.32 -13.44
CA ASN A 99 1.58 2.17 -14.60
C ASN A 99 1.43 3.51 -15.35
N ALA A 100 1.17 4.61 -14.64
CA ALA A 100 1.08 5.94 -15.23
C ALA A 100 2.39 6.34 -15.90
N LYS A 101 3.52 6.22 -15.18
CA LYS A 101 4.86 6.49 -15.72
C LYS A 101 5.15 5.66 -16.97
N LEU A 102 4.92 4.34 -16.94
CA LEU A 102 5.16 3.44 -18.08
C LEU A 102 4.35 3.85 -19.31
N LEU A 103 3.07 4.19 -19.12
CA LEU A 103 2.22 4.69 -20.22
C LEU A 103 2.75 6.03 -20.75
N MET A 104 3.16 6.95 -19.88
CA MET A 104 3.68 8.26 -20.25
C MET A 104 4.99 8.13 -21.06
N VAL A 105 5.98 7.39 -20.56
CA VAL A 105 7.28 7.20 -21.26
C VAL A 105 7.14 6.39 -22.54
N SER A 106 6.09 5.58 -22.66
CA SER A 106 5.79 4.79 -23.87
C SER A 106 4.86 5.52 -24.85
N ASN A 107 4.48 6.77 -24.56
CA ASN A 107 3.55 7.58 -25.34
C ASN A 107 2.22 6.85 -25.62
N ILE A 108 1.62 6.24 -24.60
CA ILE A 108 0.33 5.53 -24.69
C ILE A 108 -0.72 6.31 -23.89
N GLY A 109 -1.76 6.79 -24.56
CA GLY A 109 -2.79 7.65 -23.97
C GLY A 109 -2.47 9.14 -24.08
N GLU A 110 -3.48 9.99 -23.89
CA GLU A 110 -3.32 11.44 -23.87
C GLU A 110 -2.91 11.90 -22.46
N GLN A 111 -1.66 12.38 -22.33
CA GLN A 111 -1.13 12.94 -21.09
C GLN A 111 -1.98 14.12 -20.63
N TYR A 112 -2.26 14.18 -19.33
CA TYR A 112 -3.04 15.27 -18.77
C TYR A 112 -2.25 16.59 -18.79
N ASP A 113 -2.85 17.63 -19.34
CA ASP A 113 -2.34 19.00 -19.27
C ASP A 113 -3.20 19.83 -18.28
N PRO A 114 -2.64 20.23 -17.12
CA PRO A 114 -3.37 20.99 -16.12
C PRO A 114 -3.76 22.41 -16.58
N LYS A 115 -3.08 22.98 -17.58
CA LYS A 115 -3.37 24.34 -18.08
C LYS A 115 -4.60 24.35 -18.98
N THR A 116 -4.74 23.33 -19.83
CA THR A 116 -5.86 23.21 -20.78
C THR A 116 -6.99 22.32 -20.27
N GLY A 117 -6.71 21.45 -19.29
CA GLY A 117 -7.64 20.44 -18.79
C GLY A 117 -7.85 19.24 -19.72
N LYS A 118 -7.07 19.14 -20.81
CA LYS A 118 -7.13 18.04 -21.78
C LYS A 118 -6.30 16.83 -21.33
N GLY A 119 -6.59 15.65 -21.89
CA GLY A 119 -5.97 14.39 -21.51
C GLY A 119 -6.55 13.77 -20.23
N THR A 120 -6.21 12.50 -20.02
CA THR A 120 -6.71 11.69 -18.88
C THR A 120 -5.61 10.95 -18.15
N LEU A 121 -4.49 10.67 -18.82
CA LEU A 121 -3.39 9.93 -18.23
C LEU A 121 -2.69 10.76 -17.15
N GLY A 122 -2.69 10.24 -15.92
CA GLY A 122 -2.09 10.88 -14.75
C GLY A 122 -3.03 11.81 -13.98
N ARG A 123 -4.24 12.08 -14.48
CA ARG A 123 -5.19 13.00 -13.82
C ARG A 123 -5.88 12.37 -12.61
N ASN A 124 -6.33 13.21 -11.67
CA ASN A 124 -7.20 12.88 -10.55
C ASN A 124 -6.59 11.86 -9.59
N TYR A 125 -5.31 12.02 -9.24
CA TYR A 125 -4.67 11.16 -8.26
C TYR A 125 -5.39 11.27 -6.91
N CYS A 126 -5.77 10.13 -6.35
CA CYS A 126 -6.47 9.98 -5.08
C CYS A 126 -5.65 9.11 -4.15
N TYR A 127 -5.67 9.43 -2.86
CA TYR A 127 -5.00 8.67 -1.83
C TYR A 127 -5.74 8.80 -0.50
N GLN A 128 -5.44 7.89 0.43
CA GLN A 128 -5.99 7.94 1.77
C GLN A 128 -5.21 8.95 2.60
N MET A 129 -5.94 9.86 3.24
CA MET A 129 -5.37 10.74 4.26
C MET A 129 -5.51 10.05 5.60
N ASN A 130 -4.38 9.81 6.26
CA ASN A 130 -4.37 9.24 7.60
C ASN A 130 -3.92 10.30 8.60
N MET A 131 -4.67 10.43 9.69
CA MET A 131 -4.32 11.24 10.84
C MET A 131 -4.57 10.44 12.11
N GLY A 132 -4.01 10.85 13.23
CA GLY A 132 -4.26 10.15 14.48
C GLY A 132 -3.53 10.74 15.66
N THR A 133 -3.89 10.25 16.84
CA THR A 133 -3.26 10.60 18.10
C THR A 133 -3.12 9.36 18.97
N THR A 134 -2.22 9.42 19.93
CA THR A 134 -2.05 8.37 20.94
C THR A 134 -2.51 8.92 22.29
N ALA A 135 -3.46 8.23 22.91
CA ALA A 135 -3.91 8.50 24.26
C ALA A 135 -3.20 7.56 25.25
N PHE A 136 -2.93 8.07 26.45
CA PHE A 136 -2.31 7.35 27.55
C PHE A 136 -3.34 7.17 28.67
N PHE A 137 -3.35 5.98 29.27
CA PHE A 137 -4.35 5.56 30.25
C PHE A 137 -3.66 5.04 31.52
N ASP A 138 -4.42 4.90 32.60
CA ASP A 138 -3.92 4.24 33.82
C ASP A 138 -4.08 2.71 33.71
N GLU A 139 -5.11 2.27 32.98
CA GLU A 139 -5.40 0.87 32.69
C GLU A 139 -4.44 0.25 31.68
N GLN A 140 -4.11 -1.02 31.91
CA GLN A 140 -3.32 -1.81 30.96
C GLN A 140 -4.22 -2.49 29.92
N PHE A 141 -3.70 -2.59 28.70
CA PHE A 141 -4.31 -3.27 27.57
C PHE A 141 -3.43 -4.42 27.09
N ASN A 142 -4.06 -5.45 26.52
CA ASN A 142 -3.37 -6.60 25.93
C ASN A 142 -2.92 -6.32 24.48
N THR A 143 -2.15 -5.24 24.28
CA THR A 143 -1.70 -4.74 22.96
C THR A 143 -0.70 -5.65 22.24
N PHE A 144 -0.33 -6.79 22.84
CA PHE A 144 0.59 -7.77 22.27
C PHE A 144 -0.11 -8.92 21.51
N MET A 145 -1.43 -9.11 21.66
CA MET A 145 -2.18 -10.19 20.98
C MET A 145 -3.17 -9.63 19.97
N GLY A 146 -3.09 -10.04 18.71
CA GLY A 146 -4.03 -9.60 17.68
C GLY A 146 -3.56 -9.90 16.27
N SER A 147 -4.45 -9.82 15.28
CA SER A 147 -3.98 -9.77 13.89
C SER A 147 -3.40 -8.39 13.61
N GLY A 148 -2.49 -8.27 12.63
CA GLY A 148 -2.04 -6.95 12.19
C GLY A 148 -3.22 -6.17 11.62
N ALA A 149 -3.59 -5.07 12.28
CA ALA A 149 -4.80 -4.29 12.09
C ALA A 149 -6.11 -4.91 12.65
N LEU A 150 -6.03 -5.72 13.71
CA LEU A 150 -7.22 -5.99 14.53
C LEU A 150 -7.69 -4.70 15.17
N GLY A 151 -8.97 -4.36 15.09
CA GLY A 151 -9.46 -3.13 15.69
C GLY A 151 -10.95 -2.92 15.57
N THR A 152 -11.36 -1.71 15.93
CA THR A 152 -12.72 -1.21 15.82
C THR A 152 -12.73 0.07 14.98
N THR A 153 -13.87 0.34 14.35
CA THR A 153 -14.09 1.55 13.55
C THR A 153 -15.47 2.11 13.80
N SER A 154 -15.60 3.43 13.76
CA SER A 154 -16.84 4.17 13.61
C SER A 154 -16.85 4.76 12.21
N ASP A 155 -17.84 4.33 11.42
CA ASP A 155 -18.00 4.71 10.02
C ASP A 155 -19.09 5.79 9.84
N ASP A 156 -19.71 6.24 10.93
CA ASP A 156 -20.81 7.21 10.93
C ASP A 156 -20.39 8.56 10.32
N PHE A 157 -19.09 8.87 10.34
CA PHE A 157 -18.50 10.10 9.80
C PHE A 157 -17.81 9.90 8.43
N ASN A 158 -18.05 8.77 7.77
CA ASN A 158 -17.38 8.39 6.53
C ASN A 158 -18.34 8.34 5.33
N GLY A 159 -17.82 8.57 4.14
CA GLY A 159 -18.58 8.65 2.90
C GLY A 159 -19.79 9.58 3.03
N ASP A 160 -20.94 9.09 2.60
CA ASP A 160 -22.23 9.79 2.67
C ASP A 160 -23.07 9.36 3.89
N ASN A 161 -22.45 8.79 4.93
CA ASN A 161 -23.16 8.27 6.11
C ASN A 161 -23.72 9.35 7.05
N PHE A 162 -23.47 10.63 6.78
CA PHE A 162 -23.95 11.77 7.58
C PHE A 162 -24.30 12.98 6.70
N ASP A 163 -25.03 13.93 7.27
CA ASP A 163 -25.44 15.15 6.56
C ASP A 163 -24.27 16.11 6.39
N HIS A 164 -23.88 16.35 5.14
CA HIS A 164 -22.81 17.26 4.77
C HIS A 164 -23.28 18.72 4.60
N SER A 165 -24.58 19.02 4.73
CA SER A 165 -25.15 20.33 4.40
C SER A 165 -24.53 21.51 5.15
N LYS A 166 -23.96 21.25 6.34
CA LYS A 166 -23.31 22.24 7.21
C LYS A 166 -21.79 22.13 7.21
N GLU A 167 -21.22 21.14 6.54
CA GLU A 167 -19.80 20.86 6.56
C GLU A 167 -19.04 21.59 5.46
N LYS A 168 -17.76 21.87 5.73
CA LYS A 168 -16.85 22.53 4.78
C LYS A 168 -15.93 21.53 4.06
N PHE A 169 -16.25 20.24 4.15
CA PHE A 169 -15.53 19.15 3.54
C PHE A 169 -16.51 18.13 2.97
N LEU A 170 -15.99 17.26 2.10
CA LEU A 170 -16.73 16.18 1.46
C LEU A 170 -16.22 14.84 1.99
N HIS A 171 -17.05 13.80 1.94
CA HIS A 171 -16.72 12.39 2.26
C HIS A 171 -16.39 12.10 3.73
N GLY A 172 -15.77 13.02 4.46
CA GLY A 172 -15.37 12.79 5.85
C GLY A 172 -14.26 11.74 6.00
N ALA A 173 -14.32 10.97 7.08
CA ALA A 173 -13.33 9.96 7.44
C ALA A 173 -13.91 8.91 8.38
N MET A 174 -13.45 7.66 8.24
CA MET A 174 -13.67 6.66 9.30
C MET A 174 -12.75 6.96 10.49
N ILE A 175 -13.26 6.79 11.70
CA ILE A 175 -12.48 6.88 12.93
C ILE A 175 -12.22 5.47 13.42
N TYR A 176 -10.96 5.08 13.55
CA TYR A 176 -10.59 3.72 13.92
C TYR A 176 -9.60 3.68 15.08
N SER A 177 -9.64 2.58 15.82
CA SER A 177 -8.54 2.18 16.70
C SER A 177 -8.15 0.76 16.32
N VAL A 178 -6.92 0.59 15.88
CA VAL A 178 -6.37 -0.69 15.43
C VAL A 178 -5.07 -0.98 16.13
N GLN A 179 -4.87 -2.25 16.43
CA GLN A 179 -3.66 -2.80 16.98
C GLN A 179 -2.75 -3.29 15.85
N LEU A 180 -1.49 -2.91 15.95
CA LEU A 180 -0.42 -3.35 15.08
C LEU A 180 0.66 -4.05 15.93
N GLY A 181 1.52 -4.83 15.30
CA GLY A 181 2.67 -5.39 16.00
C GLY A 181 3.60 -4.30 16.53
N THR A 182 4.02 -4.43 17.79
CA THR A 182 5.02 -3.55 18.41
C THR A 182 6.38 -3.84 17.78
N ARG A 183 6.94 -2.87 17.06
CA ARG A 183 8.23 -3.03 16.38
C ARG A 183 9.34 -2.47 17.26
N PRO A 184 10.47 -3.18 17.44
CA PRO A 184 11.51 -2.78 18.39
C PRO A 184 12.05 -1.35 18.25
N ILE A 185 12.08 -0.81 17.02
CA ILE A 185 12.58 0.54 16.75
C ILE A 185 11.47 1.60 16.72
N GLN A 186 10.27 1.23 16.26
CA GLN A 186 9.19 2.19 15.98
C GLN A 186 8.16 2.31 17.12
N SER A 187 8.31 1.53 18.19
CA SER A 187 7.33 1.49 19.28
C SER A 187 7.96 1.99 20.58
N ALA A 188 7.80 3.29 20.82
CA ALA A 188 8.14 3.93 22.08
C ALA A 188 7.03 4.94 22.46
N PRO A 189 5.88 4.47 22.99
CA PRO A 189 4.81 5.38 23.38
C PRO A 189 5.26 6.22 24.58
N LEU A 190 5.51 7.51 24.32
CA LEU A 190 5.93 8.48 25.33
C LEU A 190 4.92 9.64 25.38
N PRO A 191 4.43 10.02 26.57
CA PRO A 191 3.69 11.25 26.73
C PRO A 191 4.52 12.48 26.31
N ALA A 192 3.83 13.54 25.90
CA ALA A 192 4.49 14.80 25.60
C ALA A 192 5.31 15.30 26.81
N GLY A 193 6.56 15.72 26.56
CA GLY A 193 7.47 16.19 27.61
C GLY A 193 8.19 15.09 28.40
N ALA A 194 7.95 13.81 28.12
CA ALA A 194 8.71 12.73 28.73
C ALA A 194 10.21 12.79 28.36
N PRO A 195 11.13 12.40 29.26
CA PRO A 195 12.54 12.27 28.93
C PRO A 195 12.76 11.34 27.74
N THR A 196 13.67 11.70 26.84
CA THR A 196 13.97 10.92 25.63
C THR A 196 15.14 9.94 25.80
N TRP A 197 15.81 9.97 26.95
CA TRP A 197 16.94 9.08 27.27
C TRP A 197 17.11 8.91 28.78
N GLY A 198 17.94 7.92 29.17
CA GLY A 198 18.30 7.68 30.57
C GLY A 198 17.33 6.79 31.35
N ALA A 199 17.51 6.75 32.68
CA ALA A 199 16.74 5.87 33.56
C ALA A 199 15.25 6.24 33.59
N GLU A 200 14.93 7.54 33.65
CA GLU A 200 13.54 8.01 33.68
C GLU A 200 12.80 7.73 32.36
N PHE A 201 13.46 7.89 31.21
CA PHE A 201 12.91 7.44 29.92
C PHE A 201 12.50 5.97 29.94
N LYS A 202 13.38 5.09 30.43
CA LYS A 202 13.09 3.64 30.50
C LYS A 202 11.90 3.33 31.42
N LYS A 203 11.79 4.03 32.55
CA LYS A 203 10.65 3.88 33.48
C LYS A 203 9.35 4.33 32.83
N VAL A 204 9.33 5.51 32.23
CA VAL A 204 8.14 6.07 31.56
C VAL A 204 7.73 5.20 30.38
N LEU A 205 8.68 4.76 29.56
CA LEU A 205 8.42 3.88 28.43
C LEU A 205 7.81 2.55 28.89
N ASN A 206 8.39 1.91 29.92
CA ASN A 206 7.88 0.65 30.45
C ASN A 206 6.46 0.80 31.01
N TYR A 207 6.20 1.85 31.78
CA TYR A 207 4.88 2.14 32.32
C TYR A 207 3.81 2.29 31.23
N ASN A 208 4.13 3.04 30.17
CA ASN A 208 3.19 3.39 29.11
C ASN A 208 3.07 2.33 28.00
N PHE A 209 3.96 1.34 27.95
CA PHE A 209 4.03 0.37 26.85
C PHE A 209 2.71 -0.37 26.59
N THR A 210 2.01 -0.77 27.65
CA THR A 210 0.69 -1.42 27.59
C THR A 210 -0.47 -0.47 27.87
N ARG A 211 -0.21 0.83 28.00
CA ARG A 211 -1.20 1.85 28.42
C ARG A 211 -1.41 2.94 27.39
N ALA A 212 -1.03 2.68 26.15
CA ALA A 212 -1.14 3.61 25.05
C ALA A 212 -2.03 3.00 23.96
N ILE A 213 -3.04 3.76 23.53
CA ILE A 213 -3.90 3.38 22.41
C ILE A 213 -3.84 4.49 21.35
N THR A 214 -3.66 4.08 20.11
CA THR A 214 -3.77 4.98 18.96
C THR A 214 -5.21 5.00 18.44
N VAL A 215 -5.72 6.22 18.24
CA VAL A 215 -6.95 6.48 17.50
C VAL A 215 -6.57 7.24 16.23
N GLY A 216 -7.01 6.72 15.10
CA GLY A 216 -6.75 7.28 13.79
C GLY A 216 -8.03 7.70 13.07
N GLY A 217 -7.89 8.60 12.11
CA GLY A 217 -8.86 8.90 11.08
C GLY A 217 -8.30 8.48 9.73
N GLN A 218 -9.10 7.83 8.90
CA GLN A 218 -8.79 7.59 7.49
C GLN A 218 -9.85 8.26 6.62
N GLY A 219 -9.46 9.37 5.98
CA GLY A 219 -10.28 10.09 5.01
C GLY A 219 -9.78 9.90 3.58
N ALA A 220 -10.46 10.53 2.64
CA ALA A 220 -10.14 10.45 1.23
C ALA A 220 -9.62 11.78 0.67
N SER A 221 -8.52 11.73 -0.07
CA SER A 221 -8.20 12.77 -1.06
C SER A 221 -9.02 12.48 -2.31
N LEU A 222 -10.04 13.31 -2.54
CA LEU A 222 -11.01 13.10 -3.63
C LEU A 222 -10.41 13.40 -5.01
N PRO A 223 -10.99 12.83 -6.09
CA PRO A 223 -10.60 13.12 -7.47
C PRO A 223 -10.65 14.62 -7.73
N HIS A 224 -9.49 15.22 -8.01
CA HIS A 224 -9.41 16.64 -8.30
C HIS A 224 -8.46 16.91 -9.46
N LYS A 225 -8.86 17.82 -10.36
CA LYS A 225 -8.10 18.13 -11.58
C LYS A 225 -6.68 18.65 -11.30
N ASN A 226 -6.48 19.30 -10.16
CA ASN A 226 -5.15 19.78 -9.76
C ASN A 226 -4.27 18.68 -9.14
N ASN A 227 -4.81 17.50 -8.85
CA ASN A 227 -4.05 16.35 -8.39
C ASN A 227 -3.71 15.49 -9.61
N TYR A 228 -2.50 15.63 -10.13
CA TYR A 228 -2.07 14.88 -11.29
C TYR A 228 -0.62 14.44 -11.19
N LEU A 229 -0.29 13.43 -11.99
CA LEU A 229 1.04 12.88 -12.17
C LEU A 229 1.58 13.38 -13.52
N SER A 230 2.84 13.75 -13.53
CA SER A 230 3.58 14.13 -14.74
C SER A 230 5.00 13.60 -14.62
N LEU A 231 5.65 13.41 -15.77
CA LEU A 231 7.07 13.10 -15.80
C LEU A 231 7.90 14.35 -15.46
N ASP A 232 8.95 14.18 -14.68
CA ASP A 232 9.91 15.24 -14.43
C ASP A 232 10.71 15.57 -15.70
N PRO A 233 10.79 16.84 -16.14
CA PRO A 233 11.49 17.20 -17.37
C PRO A 233 13.02 17.21 -17.23
N THR A 234 13.54 17.15 -16.00
CA THR A 234 14.97 17.33 -15.69
C THR A 234 15.58 16.02 -15.18
N TYR A 235 14.93 15.37 -14.23
CA TYR A 235 15.47 14.23 -13.52
C TYR A 235 15.07 12.91 -14.17
N LYS A 236 16.02 11.98 -14.17
CA LYS A 236 15.87 10.64 -14.72
C LYS A 236 16.18 9.59 -13.66
N ASP A 237 15.56 8.43 -13.78
CA ASP A 237 15.92 7.26 -12.98
C ASP A 237 17.25 6.64 -13.44
N ALA A 238 17.66 5.60 -12.72
CA ALA A 238 18.90 4.86 -12.98
C ALA A 238 18.93 4.17 -14.37
N PHE A 239 17.81 4.11 -15.08
CA PHE A 239 17.68 3.53 -16.43
C PHE A 239 17.53 4.61 -17.52
N GLY A 240 17.67 5.88 -17.14
CA GLY A 240 17.59 7.02 -18.06
C GLY A 240 16.16 7.39 -18.46
N MET A 241 15.13 6.84 -17.81
CA MET A 241 13.74 7.23 -18.03
C MET A 241 13.40 8.44 -17.13
N PRO A 242 12.56 9.39 -17.58
CA PRO A 242 12.07 10.46 -16.73
C PRO A 242 11.46 9.93 -15.42
N LEU A 243 11.65 10.65 -14.31
CA LEU A 243 11.05 10.31 -13.02
C LEU A 243 9.55 10.58 -13.00
#